data_AF-V9M5I0-F1
#
_entry.id   AF-V9M5I0-F1
#
_cell.length_a   1.000
_cell.length_b   1.000
_cell.length_c   1.000
_cell.angle_alpha   90.00
_cell.angle_beta   90.00
_cell.angle_gamma   90.00
#
_symmetry.space_group_name_H-M   'P 1'
#
loop_
_entity.id
_entity.type
_entity.pdbx_description
1 polymer ?
#
loop_
_entity_poly.entity_id
_entity_poly.type
_entity_poly.pdbx_seq_one_letter_code
_entity_poly.pdbx_strand_id
1 'polypeptide(L)' 'MAVSHTTLLNYLGKQVTYRLPANPSIHPSGFKQDSGQVVGVLLMLDGDHQVVVRLHEHYDEYVRFSDMNLINLSAD' A
#
# COMPACT_ATOMS: atom_id res chain seq x y z
N MET A 1 0.71 12.62 -8.79
CA MET A 1 -0.29 13.40 -8.03
C MET A 1 0.21 13.49 -6.59
N ALA A 2 0.33 14.68 -6.02
CA ALA A 2 0.72 14.82 -4.61
C ALA A 2 -0.45 14.38 -3.72
N VAL A 3 -0.23 13.36 -2.89
CA VAL A 3 -1.24 12.86 -1.96
C VAL A 3 -1.14 13.67 -0.69
N SER A 4 -2.26 14.20 -0.19
CA SER A 4 -2.21 14.99 1.04
C SER A 4 -1.76 14.11 2.22
N HIS A 5 -0.88 14.62 3.07
CA HIS A 5 -0.39 13.88 4.24
C HIS A 5 -1.53 13.42 5.17
N THR A 6 -2.62 14.19 5.25
CA THR A 6 -3.84 13.81 6.00
C THR A 6 -4.51 12.57 5.41
N THR A 7 -4.53 12.43 4.08
CA THR A 7 -5.03 11.23 3.42
C THR A 7 -4.19 9.99 3.77
N LEU A 8 -2.86 10.12 3.83
CA LEU A 8 -1.97 9.02 4.21
C LEU A 8 -2.15 8.57 5.66
N LEU A 9 -2.23 9.53 6.58
CA LEU A 9 -2.47 9.23 8.00
C LEU A 9 -3.82 8.53 8.24
N ASN A 10 -4.83 8.82 7.42
CA ASN A 10 -6.13 8.16 7.50
C ASN A 10 -6.10 6.65 7.16
N TYR A 11 -5.00 6.13 6.61
CA TYR A 11 -4.84 4.70 6.37
C TYR A 11 -4.32 3.94 7.59
N LEU A 12 -3.66 4.61 8.54
CA LEU A 12 -3.06 3.95 9.71
C LEU A 12 -4.10 3.13 10.47
N GLY A 13 -3.75 1.88 10.79
CA GLY A 13 -4.58 0.92 11.50
C GLY A 13 -5.60 0.18 10.64
N LYS A 14 -5.87 0.63 9.40
CA LYS A 14 -6.90 0.04 8.54
C LYS A 14 -6.40 -1.18 7.79
N GLN A 15 -7.32 -2.11 7.51
CA GLN A 15 -7.08 -3.18 6.55
C GLN A 15 -7.21 -2.63 5.12
N VAL A 16 -6.20 -2.91 4.32
CA VAL A 16 -6.14 -2.53 2.91
C VAL A 16 -6.01 -3.77 2.04
N THR A 17 -6.63 -3.73 0.87
CA THR A 17 -6.34 -4.66 -0.22
C THR A 17 -5.90 -3.86 -1.43
N TYR A 18 -4.77 -4.23 -2.03
CA TYR A 18 -4.15 -3.47 -3.11
C TYR A 18 -3.53 -4.36 -4.17
N ARG A 19 -3.25 -3.77 -5.33
CA ARG A 19 -2.49 -4.40 -6.42
C ARG A 19 -1.22 -3.62 -6.72
N LEU A 20 -0.17 -4.35 -7.05
CA LEU A 20 1.09 -3.82 -7.54
C LEU A 20 1.41 -4.39 -8.92
N PRO A 21 2.02 -3.61 -9.83
CA PRO A 21 2.61 -4.14 -11.06
C PRO A 21 3.57 -5.29 -10.73
N ALA A 22 3.43 -6.41 -11.43
CA ALA A 22 4.26 -7.59 -11.23
C ALA A 22 4.68 -8.21 -12.56
N ASN A 23 5.73 -9.01 -12.54
CA ASN A 23 6.21 -9.70 -13.73
C ASN A 23 5.10 -10.62 -14.29
N PRO A 24 4.67 -10.43 -15.54
CA PRO A 24 3.62 -11.26 -16.16
C PRO A 24 3.96 -12.75 -16.22
N SER A 25 5.25 -13.10 -16.20
CA SER A 25 5.72 -14.49 -16.21
C SER A 25 5.40 -15.24 -14.90
N ILE A 26 5.20 -14.49 -13.81
CA ILE A 26 4.85 -15.02 -12.48
C ILE A 26 3.36 -14.77 -12.19
N HIS A 27 2.86 -13.59 -12.55
CA HIS A 27 1.47 -13.18 -12.38
C HIS A 27 0.84 -12.89 -13.74
N PRO A 28 0.06 -13.81 -14.34
CA PRO A 28 -0.49 -13.65 -15.69
C PRO A 28 -1.35 -12.39 -15.90
N SER A 29 -1.94 -11.86 -14.84
CA SER A 29 -2.69 -10.59 -14.86
C SER A 29 -1.81 -9.34 -15.04
N GLY A 30 -0.49 -9.47 -14.87
CA GLY A 30 0.45 -8.34 -14.75
C GLY A 30 0.44 -7.67 -13.38
N PHE A 31 -0.33 -8.19 -12.41
CA PHE A 31 -0.49 -7.60 -11.08
C PHE A 31 -0.39 -8.65 -9.97
N LYS A 32 0.36 -8.33 -8.91
CA LYS A 32 0.28 -9.01 -7.61
C LYS A 32 -0.81 -8.34 -6.79
N GLN A 33 -1.61 -9.11 -6.05
CA GLN A 33 -2.64 -8.59 -5.14
C GLN A 33 -2.34 -9.04 -3.73
N ASP A 34 -2.32 -8.11 -2.78
CA ASP A 34 -2.04 -8.38 -1.37
C ASP A 34 -3.07 -7.70 -0.47
N SER A 35 -3.16 -8.18 0.77
CA SER A 35 -4.03 -7.62 1.80
C SER A 35 -3.33 -7.63 3.16
N GLY A 36 -3.47 -6.55 3.93
CA GLY A 36 -2.83 -6.43 5.23
C GLY A 36 -3.15 -5.11 5.92
N GLN A 37 -2.59 -4.93 7.12
CA GLN A 37 -2.87 -3.77 7.96
C GLN A 37 -1.83 -2.70 7.72
N VAL A 38 -2.26 -1.45 7.52
CA VAL A 38 -1.30 -0.34 7.46
C VAL A 38 -0.81 -0.02 8.86
N VAL A 39 0.46 -0.30 9.13
CA VAL A 39 1.11 -0.10 10.45
C VAL A 39 1.99 1.14 10.49
N GLY A 40 2.24 1.77 9.34
CA GLY A 40 3.08 2.95 9.24
C GLY A 40 2.91 3.69 7.92
N VAL A 41 3.39 4.93 7.91
CA VAL A 41 3.49 5.77 6.70
C VAL A 41 4.86 6.45 6.69
N LEU A 42 5.51 6.46 5.53
CA LEU A 42 6.79 7.11 5.31
C LEU A 42 6.60 8.33 4.41
N LEU A 43 6.85 9.52 4.96
CA LEU A 43 6.74 10.78 4.25
C LEU A 43 8.08 11.15 3.59
N MET A 44 8.19 10.86 2.30
CA MET A 44 9.32 11.26 1.47
C MET A 44 9.24 12.73 1.02
N LEU A 45 10.39 13.42 0.98
CA LEU A 45 10.49 14.85 0.62
C LEU A 45 10.20 15.15 -0.85
N ASP A 46 10.28 14.14 -1.72
CA ASP A 46 9.96 14.21 -3.15
C ASP A 46 8.46 14.01 -3.45
N GLY A 47 7.66 13.75 -2.42
CA GLY A 47 6.22 13.48 -2.55
C GLY A 47 5.86 12.05 -2.92
N ASP A 48 6.84 11.15 -3.12
CA ASP A 48 6.61 9.72 -3.38
C ASP A 48 6.53 8.94 -2.05
N HIS A 49 5.48 9.22 -1.30
CA HIS A 49 5.26 8.65 0.03
C HIS A 49 4.98 7.13 -0.04
N GLN A 50 5.27 6.43 1.06
CA GLN A 50 5.06 4.99 1.17
C GLN A 50 4.13 4.66 2.33
N VAL A 51 3.40 3.57 2.19
CA VAL A 51 2.68 2.93 3.30
C VAL A 51 3.44 1.67 3.71
N VAL A 52 3.45 1.38 5.00
CA VAL A 52 3.99 0.13 5.55
C VAL A 52 2.81 -0.78 5.84
N VAL A 53 2.71 -1.89 5.10
CA VAL A 53 1.62 -2.84 5.23
C VAL A 53 2.14 -4.13 5.84
N ARG A 54 1.58 -4.52 6.99
CA ARG A 54 1.82 -5.82 7.61
C ARG A 54 0.94 -6.87 6.94
N LEU A 55 1.55 -7.79 6.21
CA LEU A 55 0.84 -8.89 5.55
C LEU A 55 0.66 -10.09 6.49
N HIS A 56 1.67 -10.37 7.33
CA HIS A 56 1.68 -11.46 8.31
C HIS A 56 2.46 -11.03 9.57
N GLU A 57 2.39 -11.80 10.67
CA GLU A 57 2.90 -11.40 12.00
C GLU A 57 4.36 -10.88 12.03
N HIS A 58 5.18 -11.21 11.03
CA HIS A 58 6.57 -10.75 10.93
C HIS A 58 6.98 -10.29 9.52
N TYR A 59 6.02 -9.93 8.67
CA TYR A 59 6.29 -9.49 7.31
C TYR A 59 5.62 -8.15 7.02
N ASP A 60 6.45 -7.10 7.01
CA ASP A 60 6.07 -5.73 6.71
C ASP A 60 6.59 -5.37 5.31
N GLU A 61 5.70 -4.92 4.43
CA GLU A 61 6.02 -4.51 3.06
C GLU A 61 5.91 -3.00 2.93
N TYR A 62 6.95 -2.38 2.35
CA TYR A 62 6.97 -0.95 2.05
C TYR A 62 6.46 -0.74 0.64
N VAL A 63 5.31 -0.08 0.53
CA VAL A 63 4.61 0.08 -0.74
C VAL A 63 4.56 1.55 -1.10
N ARG A 64 5.11 1.89 -2.26
CA ARG A 64 4.96 3.25 -2.82
C ARG A 64 3.50 3.52 -3.12
N PHE A 65 3.02 4.64 -2.63
CA PHE A 65 1.61 5.00 -2.81
C PHE A 65 1.31 5.26 -4.30
N SER A 66 2.28 5.72 -5.08
CA SER A 66 2.14 5.90 -6.54
C SER A 66 1.85 4.61 -7.30
N ASP A 67 2.37 3.50 -6.79
CA ASP A 67 2.34 2.18 -7.46
C ASP A 67 1.18 1.32 -6.93
N MET A 68 0.59 1.74 -5.81
CA MET A 68 -0.49 1.05 -5.13
C MET A 68 -1.83 1.33 -5.79
N ASN A 69 -2.39 0.31 -6.44
CA ASN A 69 -3.79 0.36 -6.87
C ASN A 69 -4.69 -0.20 -5.77
N LEU A 70 -5.24 0.70 -4.94
CA LEU A 70 -6.10 0.37 -3.82
C LEU A 70 -7.46 -0.16 -4.31
N ILE A 71 -7.80 -1.40 -3.92
CA ILE A 71 -9.07 -2.05 -4.26
C ILE A 71 -10.11 -1.80 -3.18
N ASN A 72 -9.71 -1.91 -1.91
CA ASN A 72 -10.60 -1.77 -0.77
C ASN A 72 -9.87 -1.20 0.44
N LEU A 73 -10.60 -0.41 1.22
CA LEU A 73 -10.21 0.14 2.50
C LEU A 73 -11.35 -0.15 3.48
N SER A 74 -11.13 -0.97 4.50
CA SER A 74 -12.14 -1.14 5.54
C SER A 74 -12.29 0.16 6.32
N ALA A 75 -13.51 0.68 6.40
CA ALA A 75 -13.85 1.65 7.43
C ALA A 75 -14.07 0.87 8.74
N ASP A 76 -13.45 1.34 9.82
CA ASP A 76 -13.76 0.88 11.19
C ASP A 76 -15.22 1.18 11.54
#